data_AF-A0A177LVJ3-F1
#
_entry.id   AF-A0A177LVJ3-F1
#
_cell.length_a   1.000
_cell.length_b   1.000
_cell.length_c   1.000
_cell.angle_alpha   90.00
_cell.angle_beta   90.00
_cell.angle_gamma   90.00
#
_symmetry.space_group_name_H-M   'P 1'
#
loop_
_entity.id
_entity.type
_entity.pdbx_description
1 polymer ?
#
loop_
_entity_poly.entity_id
_entity_poly.type
_entity_poly.pdbx_seq_one_letter_code
_entity_poly.pdbx_strand_id
1 'polypeptide(L)'
;MDKKGIGSLLEDKSPLGLGGLADAQLKGKGLLSQYYSDNEKMRDSFEKEFVQLSNKLAKLERHFEDSWTDRNKRIENQISAIAHQVSKMDGDTNAAISALYDDIDNAKSISMEKINYLSESVSQADEIVGHLAKTAVAGGYSVAAGKEGQAADKMRQYAVSFFVLAGFPVAYLVFESGGGAIDWPHIASKVFLSIFMLAPATYLVRESSRHREQEITNRKKGMDLATIDPFLKSLPESKSYN
;
A
#
# COMPACT_ATOMS: atom_id res chain seq x y z
N MET A 1 20.84 84.41 86.30
CA MET A 1 19.91 85.29 85.56
C MET A 1 18.78 84.37 85.15
N ASP A 2 17.61 84.39 85.76
CA ASP A 2 16.72 85.54 85.98
C ASP A 2 15.95 85.41 87.31
N LYS A 3 15.70 86.56 87.94
CA LYS A 3 15.01 86.74 89.23
C LYS A 3 13.61 87.26 88.95
N LYS A 4 12.58 86.65 89.55
CA LYS A 4 11.27 87.24 89.98
C LYS A 4 10.42 86.09 90.53
N GLY A 5 9.70 86.17 91.64
CA GLY A 5 9.55 87.23 92.64
C GLY A 5 9.18 86.56 93.97
N ILE A 6 9.64 87.20 95.04
CA ILE A 6 9.23 86.93 96.42
C ILE A 6 7.99 87.81 96.65
N GLY A 7 6.89 87.22 97.11
CA GLY A 7 5.67 87.97 97.40
C GLY A 7 4.68 87.12 98.17
N SER A 8 4.69 87.30 99.49
CA SER A 8 3.58 87.14 100.44
C SER A 8 2.73 85.87 100.37
N LEU A 9 2.80 85.06 101.43
CA LEU A 9 1.66 84.74 102.31
C LEU A 9 2.17 83.76 103.39
N LEU A 10 2.87 84.33 104.37
CA LEU A 10 2.89 83.77 105.72
C LEU A 10 1.62 84.29 106.39
N GLU A 11 0.58 83.47 106.47
CA GLU A 11 -0.44 83.44 107.54
C GLU A 11 -1.63 82.60 107.08
N ASP A 12 -1.55 81.30 107.32
CA ASP A 12 -2.64 80.58 107.96
C ASP A 12 -2.07 79.30 108.58
N LYS A 13 -1.77 79.38 109.88
CA LYS A 13 -1.47 78.22 110.71
C LYS A 13 -2.79 77.55 111.06
N SER A 14 -3.33 76.74 110.16
CA SER A 14 -4.17 75.61 110.54
C SER A 14 -3.26 74.40 110.67
N PRO A 15 -3.25 73.69 111.82
CA PRO A 15 -2.33 72.58 112.01
C PRO A 15 -2.64 71.53 110.94
N LEU A 16 -1.61 71.02 110.26
CA LEU A 16 -1.68 69.73 109.59
C LEU A 16 -2.07 68.71 110.66
N GLY A 17 -3.37 68.58 110.88
CA GLY A 17 -3.93 67.61 111.80
C GLY A 17 -3.50 66.24 111.35
N LEU A 18 -3.21 65.37 112.31
CA LEU A 18 -2.84 63.97 112.11
C LEU A 18 -3.76 63.23 111.10
N GLY A 19 -4.98 63.72 110.82
CA GLY A 19 -5.88 63.23 109.78
C GLY A 19 -5.48 63.52 108.31
N GLY A 20 -4.85 64.66 107.99
CA GLY A 20 -4.49 65.01 106.60
C GLY A 20 -3.24 64.28 106.08
N LEU A 21 -2.28 64.02 106.96
CA LEU A 21 -1.13 63.16 106.68
C LEU A 21 -1.52 61.67 106.60
N ALA A 22 -2.51 61.25 107.39
CA ALA A 22 -3.08 59.90 107.31
C ALA A 22 -3.84 59.67 106.00
N ASP A 23 -4.64 60.63 105.52
CA ASP A 23 -5.37 60.53 104.25
C ASP A 23 -4.44 60.55 103.03
N ALA A 24 -3.38 61.36 103.04
CA ALA A 24 -2.36 61.35 102.00
C ALA A 24 -1.55 60.04 101.97
N GLN A 25 -1.24 59.45 103.13
CA GLN A 25 -0.61 58.13 103.23
C GLN A 25 -1.56 57.00 102.79
N LEU A 26 -2.85 57.06 103.13
CA LEU A 26 -3.87 56.10 102.69
C LEU A 26 -4.07 56.15 101.17
N LYS A 27 -4.12 57.35 100.59
CA LYS A 27 -4.24 57.55 99.13
C LYS A 27 -2.97 57.12 98.39
N GLY A 28 -1.79 57.39 98.94
CA GLY A 28 -0.50 56.90 98.42
C GLY A 28 -0.37 55.37 98.48
N LYS A 29 -0.82 54.74 99.57
CA LYS A 29 -0.91 53.27 99.67
C LYS A 29 -1.93 52.66 98.70
N GLY A 30 -3.07 53.33 98.49
CA GLY A 30 -4.07 52.94 97.50
C GLY A 30 -3.54 53.00 96.06
N LEU A 31 -2.83 54.06 95.70
CA LEU A 31 -2.19 54.21 94.38
C LEU A 31 -1.04 53.21 94.18
N LEU A 32 -0.23 52.94 95.22
CA LEU A 32 0.79 51.88 95.16
C LEU A 32 0.15 50.51 94.99
N SER A 33 -0.89 50.19 95.76
CA SER A 33 -1.66 48.94 95.63
C SER A 33 -2.26 48.78 94.23
N GLN A 34 -2.82 49.85 93.67
CA GLN A 34 -3.36 49.87 92.31
C GLN A 34 -2.27 49.71 91.25
N TYR A 35 -1.10 50.35 91.42
CA TYR A 35 0.06 50.17 90.54
C TYR A 35 0.62 48.74 90.59
N TYR A 36 0.69 48.12 91.76
CA TYR A 36 1.07 46.72 91.89
C TYR A 36 0.02 45.80 91.25
N SER A 37 -1.27 46.07 91.44
CA SER A 37 -2.37 45.29 90.84
C SER A 37 -2.44 45.42 89.32
N ASP A 38 -2.24 46.61 88.77
CA ASP A 38 -2.26 46.84 87.32
C ASP A 38 -1.02 46.25 86.65
N ASN A 39 0.16 46.29 87.31
CA ASN A 39 1.34 45.57 86.83
C ASN A 39 1.16 44.05 86.88
N GLU A 40 0.49 43.52 87.91
CA GLU A 40 0.18 42.10 88.01
C GLU A 40 -0.77 41.65 86.88
N LYS A 41 -1.84 42.42 86.61
CA LYS A 41 -2.75 42.16 85.47
C LYS A 41 -2.04 42.24 84.12
N MET A 42 -1.16 43.22 83.95
CA MET A 42 -0.41 43.42 82.71
C MET A 42 0.62 42.30 82.50
N ARG A 43 1.25 41.82 83.59
CA ARG A 43 2.11 40.63 83.56
C ARG A 43 1.32 39.38 83.19
N ASP A 44 0.14 39.18 83.80
CA ASP A 44 -0.73 38.05 83.52
C ASP A 44 -1.28 38.06 82.09
N SER A 45 -1.60 39.24 81.53
CA SER A 45 -2.03 39.34 80.13
C SER A 45 -0.89 39.02 79.17
N PHE A 46 0.31 39.51 79.46
CA PHE A 46 1.50 39.23 78.66
C PHE A 46 1.86 37.74 78.69
N GLU A 47 1.82 37.11 79.87
CA GLU A 47 2.02 35.66 80.04
C GLU A 47 1.00 34.86 79.21
N LYS A 48 -0.28 35.26 79.24
CA LYS A 48 -1.34 34.62 78.45
C LYS A 48 -1.10 34.77 76.95
N GLU A 49 -0.73 35.95 76.46
CA GLU A 49 -0.40 36.16 75.04
C GLU A 49 0.83 35.37 74.63
N PHE A 50 1.86 35.30 75.47
CA PHE A 50 3.07 34.54 75.20
C PHE A 50 2.78 33.04 75.11
N VAL A 51 1.95 32.51 76.02
CA VAL A 51 1.47 31.12 75.98
C VAL A 51 0.63 30.86 74.72
N GLN A 52 -0.26 31.79 74.34
CA GLN A 52 -1.03 31.66 73.09
C GLN A 52 -0.16 31.69 71.84
N LEU A 53 0.83 32.58 71.79
CA LEU A 53 1.78 32.70 70.68
C LEU A 53 2.63 31.44 70.56
N SER A 54 3.16 30.93 71.67
CA SER A 54 3.88 29.66 71.74
C SER A 54 3.04 28.50 71.22
N ASN A 55 1.77 28.40 71.65
CA ASN A 55 0.85 27.38 71.17
C ASN A 55 0.54 27.49 69.67
N LYS A 56 0.43 28.72 69.13
CA LYS A 56 0.25 28.94 67.68
C LYS A 56 1.49 28.56 66.88
N LEU A 57 2.69 28.90 67.38
CA LEU A 57 3.96 28.51 66.76
C LEU A 57 4.13 26.99 66.75
N ALA A 58 3.89 26.33 67.88
CA ALA A 58 3.94 24.87 67.97
C ALA A 58 2.93 24.19 67.02
N LYS A 59 1.73 24.77 66.84
CA LYS A 59 0.75 24.27 65.85
C LYS A 59 1.21 24.49 64.42
N LEU A 60 1.79 25.66 64.12
CA LEU A 60 2.29 25.99 62.79
C LEU A 60 3.45 25.07 62.40
N GLU A 61 4.38 24.82 63.33
CA GLU A 61 5.53 23.93 63.14
C GLU A 61 5.08 22.50 62.85
N ARG A 62 4.17 21.95 63.67
CA ARG A 62 3.56 20.63 63.42
C ARG A 62 2.85 20.57 62.08
N HIS A 63 2.01 21.55 61.77
CA HIS A 63 1.29 21.58 60.49
C HIS A 63 2.24 21.67 59.30
N PHE A 64 3.32 22.43 59.42
CA PHE A 64 4.34 22.53 58.37
C PHE A 64 5.05 21.19 58.17
N GLU A 65 5.44 20.51 59.24
CA GLU A 65 6.11 19.20 59.18
C GLU A 65 5.19 18.11 58.63
N ASP A 66 3.93 18.04 59.08
CA ASP A 66 2.92 17.14 58.55
C ASP A 66 2.66 17.41 57.06
N SER A 67 2.50 18.68 56.67
CA SER A 67 2.28 19.05 55.27
C SER A 67 3.49 18.75 54.38
N TRP A 68 4.70 18.95 54.90
CA TRP A 68 5.96 18.69 54.19
C TRP A 68 6.16 17.18 53.97
N THR A 69 5.98 16.38 55.01
CA THR A 69 6.08 14.91 54.93
C THR A 69 5.04 14.32 53.99
N ASP A 70 3.79 14.78 54.09
CA ASP A 70 2.70 14.35 53.21
C ASP A 70 2.92 14.78 51.75
N ARG A 71 3.45 15.99 51.51
CA ARG A 71 3.83 16.44 50.17
C ARG A 71 4.98 15.62 49.59
N ASN A 72 6.03 15.33 50.36
CA ASN A 72 7.14 14.49 49.91
C ASN A 72 6.66 13.09 49.56
N LYS A 73 5.82 12.49 50.40
CA LYS A 73 5.22 11.17 50.12
C LYS A 73 4.39 11.16 48.84
N ARG A 74 3.58 12.21 48.60
CA ARG A 74 2.84 12.36 47.34
C ARG A 74 3.76 12.48 46.13
N ILE A 75 4.81 13.30 46.22
CA ILE A 75 5.78 13.48 45.14
C ILE A 75 6.47 12.16 44.83
N GLU A 76 6.92 11.42 45.85
CA GLU A 76 7.57 10.12 45.68
C GLU A 76 6.66 9.09 45.02
N ASN A 77 5.39 9.03 45.44
CA ASN A 77 4.38 8.17 44.83
C ASN A 77 4.11 8.56 43.36
N GLN A 78 4.02 9.86 43.04
CA GLN A 78 3.83 10.35 41.68
C GLN A 78 5.04 10.05 40.78
N ILE A 79 6.25 10.28 41.27
CA ILE A 79 7.49 9.96 40.56
C ILE A 79 7.54 8.45 40.26
N SER A 80 7.23 7.61 41.25
CA SER A 80 7.22 6.16 41.08
C SER A 80 6.17 5.70 40.07
N ALA A 81 4.96 6.28 40.11
CA ALA A 81 3.90 5.98 39.16
C ALA A 81 4.26 6.41 37.72
N ILE A 82 4.85 7.59 37.55
CA ILE A 82 5.33 8.07 36.25
C ILE A 82 6.46 7.18 35.73
N ALA A 83 7.44 6.84 36.57
CA ALA A 83 8.54 5.96 36.18
C ALA A 83 8.04 4.58 35.72
N HIS A 84 7.05 4.01 36.42
CA HIS A 84 6.42 2.76 36.01
C HIS A 84 5.65 2.90 34.69
N GLN A 85 4.89 3.98 34.49
CA GLN A 85 4.19 4.24 33.22
C GLN A 85 5.15 4.40 32.05
N VAL A 86 6.25 5.13 32.25
CA VAL A 86 7.30 5.31 31.23
C VAL A 86 7.96 3.97 30.89
N SER A 87 8.33 3.17 31.89
CA SER A 87 8.91 1.84 31.65
C SER A 87 7.96 0.89 30.93
N LYS A 88 6.67 0.91 31.28
CA LYS A 88 5.66 0.12 30.59
C LYS A 88 5.48 0.59 29.15
N MET A 89 5.39 1.91 28.93
CA MET A 89 5.23 2.48 27.60
C MET A 89 6.44 2.16 26.71
N ASP A 90 7.66 2.19 27.25
CA ASP A 90 8.88 1.80 26.53
C ASP A 90 8.85 0.32 26.14
N GLY A 91 8.45 -0.56 27.06
CA GLY A 91 8.26 -1.99 26.78
C GLY A 91 7.20 -2.26 25.70
N ASP A 92 6.02 -1.65 25.82
CA ASP A 92 4.92 -1.77 24.87
C ASP A 92 5.33 -1.23 23.49
N THR A 93 6.07 -0.11 23.44
CA THR A 93 6.56 0.49 22.19
C THR A 93 7.59 -0.41 21.51
N ASN A 94 8.55 -0.96 22.26
CA ASN A 94 9.56 -1.88 21.71
C ASN A 94 8.93 -3.18 21.21
N ALA A 95 7.94 -3.72 21.93
CA ALA A 95 7.18 -4.88 21.47
C ALA A 95 6.40 -4.59 20.18
N ALA A 96 5.74 -3.43 20.09
CA ALA A 96 5.02 -3.02 18.88
C ALA A 96 5.96 -2.80 17.69
N ILE A 97 7.13 -2.20 17.91
CA ILE A 97 8.16 -2.02 16.88
C ILE A 97 8.67 -3.38 16.38
N SER A 98 8.95 -4.33 17.29
CA SER A 98 9.40 -5.68 16.90
C SER A 98 8.34 -6.42 16.09
N ALA A 99 7.07 -6.36 16.51
CA ALA A 99 5.97 -6.98 15.78
C ALA A 99 5.79 -6.36 14.39
N LEU A 100 5.94 -5.04 14.25
CA LEU A 100 5.90 -4.37 12.95
C LEU A 100 7.05 -4.83 12.03
N TYR A 101 8.25 -5.03 12.55
CA TYR A 101 9.36 -5.56 11.75
C TYR A 101 9.07 -6.98 11.25
N ASP A 102 8.53 -7.85 12.11
CA ASP A 102 8.16 -9.22 11.74
C ASP A 102 7.03 -9.22 10.69
N ASP A 103 6.01 -8.37 10.84
CA ASP A 103 4.92 -8.23 9.87
C ASP A 103 5.42 -7.70 8.52
N ILE A 104 6.34 -6.73 8.52
CA ILE A 104 6.96 -6.20 7.30
C ILE A 104 7.78 -7.29 6.60
N ASP A 105 8.56 -8.07 7.35
CA ASP A 105 9.40 -9.12 6.75
C ASP A 105 8.54 -10.29 6.20
N ASN A 106 7.50 -10.68 6.93
CA ASN A 106 6.50 -11.64 6.46
C ASN A 106 5.78 -11.15 5.20
N ALA A 107 5.30 -9.90 5.19
CA ALA A 107 4.63 -9.31 4.03
C ALA A 107 5.56 -9.22 2.82
N LYS A 108 6.84 -8.89 3.03
CA LYS A 108 7.86 -8.85 1.99
C LYS A 108 8.11 -10.25 1.42
N SER A 109 8.27 -11.26 2.27
CA SER A 109 8.47 -12.65 1.86
C SER A 109 7.30 -13.17 1.01
N ILE A 110 6.07 -12.98 1.49
CA ILE A 110 4.85 -13.37 0.76
C ILE A 110 4.75 -12.62 -0.57
N SER A 111 5.10 -11.33 -0.59
CA SER A 111 5.07 -10.53 -1.82
C SER A 111 6.11 -11.02 -2.83
N MET A 112 7.33 -11.35 -2.39
CA MET A 112 8.38 -11.90 -3.25
C MET A 112 7.98 -13.27 -3.81
N GLU A 113 7.43 -14.15 -2.99
CA GLU A 113 6.90 -15.44 -3.43
C GLU A 113 5.82 -15.26 -4.51
N LYS A 114 4.86 -14.35 -4.27
CA LYS A 114 3.79 -14.05 -5.24
C LYS A 114 4.33 -13.44 -6.53
N ILE A 115 5.30 -12.53 -6.46
CA ILE A 115 5.93 -11.93 -7.64
C ILE A 115 6.65 -13.01 -8.45
N ASN A 116 7.38 -13.91 -7.80
CA ASN A 116 8.07 -15.01 -8.48
C ASN A 116 7.07 -15.96 -9.16
N TYR A 117 6.03 -16.37 -8.44
CA TYR A 117 4.95 -17.19 -9.01
C TYR A 117 4.27 -16.51 -10.20
N LEU A 118 3.96 -15.21 -10.09
CA LEU A 118 3.31 -14.47 -11.17
C LEU A 118 4.25 -14.32 -12.39
N SER A 119 5.54 -14.07 -12.15
CA SER A 119 6.55 -14.00 -13.20
C SER A 119 6.71 -15.34 -13.94
N GLU A 120 6.72 -16.45 -13.20
CA GLU A 120 6.76 -17.79 -13.80
C GLU A 120 5.49 -18.07 -14.61
N SER A 121 4.32 -17.72 -14.07
CA SER A 121 3.04 -17.89 -14.76
C SER A 121 2.94 -17.05 -16.03
N VAL A 122 3.47 -15.81 -16.03
CA VAL A 122 3.57 -14.98 -17.23
C VAL A 122 4.49 -15.63 -18.27
N SER A 123 5.66 -16.14 -17.85
CA SER A 123 6.58 -16.83 -18.76
C SER A 123 5.94 -18.07 -19.39
N GLN A 124 5.20 -18.86 -18.61
CA GLN A 124 4.46 -20.03 -19.12
C GLN A 124 3.34 -19.61 -20.09
N ALA A 125 2.62 -18.53 -19.78
CA ALA A 125 1.58 -18.00 -20.65
C ALA A 125 2.16 -17.52 -21.99
N ASP A 126 3.29 -16.81 -21.97
CA ASP A 126 3.99 -16.37 -23.18
C ASP A 126 4.46 -17.56 -24.02
N GLU A 127 4.98 -18.62 -23.39
CA GLU A 127 5.36 -19.86 -24.08
C GLU A 127 4.15 -20.54 -24.75
N ILE A 128 3.03 -20.67 -24.03
CA ILE A 128 1.79 -21.26 -24.56
C ILE A 128 1.25 -20.42 -25.72
N VAL A 129 1.17 -19.09 -25.57
CA VAL A 129 0.71 -18.18 -26.63
C VAL A 129 1.66 -18.25 -27.83
N GLY A 130 2.96 -18.32 -27.60
CA GLY A 130 3.97 -18.52 -28.64
C GLY A 130 3.74 -19.82 -29.41
N HIS A 131 3.54 -20.95 -28.73
CA HIS A 131 3.25 -22.23 -29.36
C HIS A 131 1.91 -22.23 -30.11
N LEU A 132 0.87 -21.61 -29.55
CA LEU A 132 -0.44 -21.51 -30.17
C LEU A 132 -0.39 -20.65 -31.44
N ALA A 133 0.27 -19.48 -31.39
CA ALA A 133 0.41 -18.60 -32.53
C ALA A 133 1.14 -19.31 -33.69
N LYS A 134 2.24 -20.00 -33.40
CA LYS A 134 2.97 -20.80 -34.40
C LYS A 134 2.10 -21.91 -34.98
N THR A 135 1.41 -22.67 -34.13
CA THR A 135 0.52 -23.76 -34.54
C THR A 135 -0.65 -23.24 -35.38
N ALA A 136 -1.23 -22.09 -35.02
CA ALA A 136 -2.33 -21.47 -35.74
C ALA A 136 -1.88 -21.01 -37.15
N VAL A 137 -0.71 -20.38 -37.27
CA VAL A 137 -0.18 -19.95 -38.56
C VAL A 137 0.19 -21.15 -39.44
N ALA A 138 0.90 -22.14 -38.90
CA ALA A 138 1.24 -23.36 -39.64
C ALA A 138 0.00 -24.17 -40.06
N GLY A 139 -1.01 -24.23 -39.17
CA GLY A 139 -2.32 -24.82 -39.44
C GLY A 139 -3.06 -24.07 -40.55
N GLY A 140 -3.04 -22.73 -40.54
CA GLY A 140 -3.63 -21.89 -41.58
C GLY A 140 -3.07 -22.19 -42.97
N TYR A 141 -1.74 -22.33 -43.09
CA TYR A 141 -1.09 -22.75 -44.34
C TYR A 141 -1.48 -24.17 -44.77
N SER A 142 -1.62 -25.08 -43.82
CA SER A 142 -2.04 -26.47 -44.11
C SER A 142 -3.48 -26.54 -44.63
N VAL A 143 -4.39 -25.75 -44.04
CA VAL A 143 -5.78 -25.62 -44.51
C VAL A 143 -5.84 -24.97 -45.89
N ALA A 144 -5.06 -23.90 -46.12
CA ALA A 144 -4.97 -23.26 -47.43
C ALA A 144 -4.46 -24.23 -48.50
N ALA A 145 -3.39 -24.97 -48.21
CA ALA A 145 -2.87 -26.01 -49.11
C ALA A 145 -3.94 -27.06 -49.45
N GLY A 146 -4.69 -27.54 -48.45
CA GLY A 146 -5.78 -28.49 -48.67
C GLY A 146 -6.89 -27.96 -49.58
N LYS A 147 -7.27 -26.67 -49.45
CA LYS A 147 -8.25 -26.03 -50.34
C LYS A 147 -7.73 -25.91 -51.78
N GLU A 148 -6.47 -25.50 -51.95
CA GLU A 148 -5.85 -25.41 -53.28
C GLU A 148 -5.72 -26.78 -53.95
N GLY A 149 -5.38 -27.82 -53.21
CA GLY A 149 -5.34 -29.19 -53.73
C GLY A 149 -6.71 -29.68 -54.21
N GLN A 150 -7.76 -29.44 -53.42
CA GLN A 150 -9.14 -29.76 -53.84
C GLN A 150 -9.58 -28.97 -55.08
N ALA A 151 -9.18 -27.70 -55.19
CA ALA A 151 -9.45 -26.89 -56.37
C ALA A 151 -8.72 -27.46 -57.61
N ALA A 152 -7.45 -27.82 -57.47
CA ALA A 152 -6.66 -28.44 -58.53
C ALA A 152 -7.30 -29.74 -59.04
N ASP A 153 -7.77 -30.60 -58.13
CA ASP A 153 -8.42 -31.87 -58.45
C ASP A 153 -9.74 -31.65 -59.19
N LYS A 154 -10.57 -30.68 -58.76
CA LYS A 154 -11.80 -30.31 -59.46
C LYS A 154 -11.53 -29.80 -60.87
N MET A 155 -10.54 -28.92 -61.04
CA MET A 155 -10.15 -28.42 -62.36
C MET A 155 -9.66 -29.53 -63.28
N ARG A 156 -8.92 -30.51 -62.73
CA ARG A 156 -8.48 -31.69 -63.47
C ARG A 156 -9.65 -32.57 -63.90
N GLN A 157 -10.63 -32.79 -63.02
CA GLN A 157 -11.85 -33.53 -63.36
C GLN A 157 -12.61 -32.85 -64.51
N TYR A 158 -12.80 -31.53 -64.44
CA TYR A 158 -13.44 -30.76 -65.51
C TYR A 158 -12.63 -30.82 -66.81
N ALA A 159 -11.30 -30.67 -66.76
CA ALA A 159 -10.45 -30.79 -67.94
C ALA A 159 -10.61 -32.15 -68.63
N VAL A 160 -10.62 -33.25 -67.86
CA VAL A 160 -10.86 -34.60 -68.39
C VAL A 160 -12.23 -34.70 -69.04
N SER A 161 -13.28 -34.15 -68.43
CA SER A 161 -14.62 -34.11 -69.04
C SER A 161 -14.62 -33.41 -70.39
N PHE A 162 -13.94 -32.26 -70.53
CA PHE A 162 -13.84 -31.56 -71.82
C PHE A 162 -13.03 -32.35 -72.85
N PHE A 163 -11.96 -33.04 -72.47
CA PHE A 163 -11.21 -33.91 -73.40
C PHE A 163 -12.07 -35.09 -73.90
N VAL A 164 -12.86 -35.70 -73.02
CA VAL A 164 -13.79 -36.78 -73.40
C VAL A 164 -14.88 -36.26 -74.35
N LEU A 165 -15.46 -35.09 -74.05
CA LEU A 165 -16.44 -34.44 -74.92
C LEU A 165 -15.85 -34.04 -76.28
N ALA A 166 -14.59 -33.60 -76.31
CA ALA A 166 -13.90 -33.28 -77.56
C ALA A 166 -13.61 -34.54 -78.41
N GLY A 167 -13.34 -35.68 -77.77
CA GLY A 167 -13.08 -36.96 -78.44
C GLY A 167 -14.33 -37.64 -78.98
N PHE A 168 -15.49 -37.43 -78.35
CA PHE A 168 -16.74 -38.12 -78.71
C PHE A 168 -17.20 -37.93 -80.17
N PRO A 169 -17.23 -36.70 -80.74
CA PRO A 169 -17.59 -36.50 -82.15
C PRO A 169 -16.64 -37.19 -83.13
N VAL A 170 -15.35 -37.23 -82.80
CA VAL A 170 -14.31 -37.85 -83.62
C VAL A 170 -14.43 -39.37 -83.56
N ALA A 171 -14.65 -39.94 -82.38
CA ALA A 171 -14.92 -41.37 -82.22
C ALA A 171 -16.20 -41.78 -82.98
N TYR A 172 -17.27 -40.99 -82.88
CA TYR A 172 -18.52 -41.24 -83.58
C TYR A 172 -18.35 -41.23 -85.10
N LEU A 173 -17.53 -40.32 -85.67
CA LEU A 173 -17.19 -40.33 -87.10
C LEU A 173 -16.53 -41.63 -87.57
N VAL A 174 -15.65 -42.20 -86.75
CA VAL A 174 -14.95 -43.46 -87.09
C VAL A 174 -15.93 -44.64 -87.11
N PHE A 175 -16.91 -44.67 -86.21
CA PHE A 175 -17.97 -45.69 -86.22
C PHE A 175 -18.91 -45.54 -87.42
N GLU A 176 -19.27 -44.30 -87.80
CA GLU A 176 -20.20 -44.00 -88.89
C GLU A 176 -19.58 -44.24 -90.29
N SER A 177 -18.28 -43.99 -90.44
CA SER A 177 -17.58 -44.12 -91.74
C SER A 177 -17.33 -45.57 -92.19
N GLY A 178 -17.71 -46.58 -91.40
CA GLY A 178 -17.53 -47.99 -91.71
C GLY A 178 -18.45 -48.56 -92.81
N GLY A 179 -19.43 -47.79 -93.33
CA GLY A 179 -20.45 -48.31 -94.24
C GLY A 179 -20.98 -47.40 -95.36
N GLY A 180 -20.43 -46.19 -95.59
CA GLY A 180 -20.98 -45.25 -96.57
C GLY A 180 -20.00 -44.22 -97.13
N ALA A 181 -20.42 -43.45 -98.15
CA ALA A 181 -19.63 -42.41 -98.81
C ALA A 181 -19.25 -41.28 -97.84
N ILE A 182 -18.00 -40.82 -97.92
CA ILE A 182 -17.43 -39.81 -97.02
C ILE A 182 -17.94 -38.41 -97.38
N ASP A 183 -18.66 -37.76 -96.45
CA ASP A 183 -19.11 -36.37 -96.57
C ASP A 183 -18.11 -35.40 -95.89
N TRP A 184 -17.36 -34.65 -96.71
CA TRP A 184 -16.29 -33.75 -96.26
C TRP A 184 -16.76 -32.61 -95.34
N PRO A 185 -17.84 -31.85 -95.67
CA PRO A 185 -18.46 -30.88 -94.76
C PRO A 185 -18.83 -31.46 -93.38
N HIS A 186 -19.30 -32.69 -93.34
CA HIS A 186 -19.71 -33.35 -92.10
C HIS A 186 -18.53 -33.64 -91.18
N ILE A 187 -17.40 -34.08 -91.74
CA ILE A 187 -16.15 -34.28 -90.99
C ILE A 187 -15.59 -32.95 -90.49
N ALA A 188 -15.56 -31.92 -91.34
CA ALA A 188 -14.99 -30.63 -90.99
C ALA A 188 -15.70 -30.00 -89.78
N SER A 189 -17.04 -30.03 -89.75
CA SER A 189 -17.82 -29.45 -88.64
C SER A 189 -17.55 -30.12 -87.29
N LYS A 190 -17.44 -31.45 -87.24
CA LYS A 190 -17.12 -32.21 -86.02
C LYS A 190 -15.68 -32.00 -85.55
N VAL A 191 -14.73 -31.82 -86.48
CA VAL A 191 -13.33 -31.48 -86.14
C VAL A 191 -13.24 -30.06 -85.55
N PHE A 192 -13.90 -29.08 -86.16
CA PHE A 192 -13.96 -27.72 -85.62
C PHE A 192 -14.59 -27.68 -84.22
N LEU A 193 -15.67 -28.44 -84.00
CA LEU A 193 -16.30 -28.55 -82.68
C LEU A 193 -15.35 -29.16 -81.63
N SER A 194 -14.57 -30.18 -82.00
CA SER A 194 -13.56 -30.78 -81.12
C SER A 194 -12.47 -29.77 -80.75
N ILE A 195 -11.94 -29.03 -81.73
CA ILE A 195 -10.93 -27.98 -81.50
C ILE A 195 -11.48 -26.88 -80.59
N PHE A 196 -12.73 -26.47 -80.79
CA PHE A 196 -13.38 -25.48 -79.93
C PHE A 196 -13.44 -25.93 -78.46
N MET A 197 -13.68 -27.23 -78.20
CA MET A 197 -13.68 -27.81 -76.86
C MET A 197 -12.29 -27.96 -76.23
N LEU A 198 -11.22 -28.02 -77.03
CA LEU A 198 -9.86 -28.09 -76.51
C LEU A 198 -9.40 -26.77 -75.85
N ALA A 199 -9.91 -25.62 -76.28
CA ALA A 199 -9.55 -24.32 -75.71
C ALA A 199 -9.87 -24.21 -74.19
N PRO A 200 -11.11 -24.46 -73.72
CA PRO A 200 -11.40 -24.48 -72.28
C PRO A 200 -10.70 -25.63 -71.55
N ALA A 201 -10.52 -26.80 -72.19
CA ALA A 201 -9.81 -27.93 -71.58
C ALA A 201 -8.35 -27.57 -71.23
N THR A 202 -7.62 -26.97 -72.18
CA THR A 202 -6.22 -26.58 -71.98
C THR A 202 -6.07 -25.47 -70.94
N TYR A 203 -7.02 -24.53 -70.85
CA TYR A 203 -7.06 -23.54 -69.78
C TYR A 203 -7.22 -24.20 -68.41
N LEU A 204 -8.18 -25.13 -68.26
CA LEU A 204 -8.41 -25.85 -67.00
C LEU A 204 -7.19 -26.67 -66.55
N VAL A 205 -6.44 -27.27 -67.49
CA VAL A 205 -5.17 -27.95 -67.17
C VAL A 205 -4.13 -26.97 -66.62
N ARG A 206 -3.98 -25.79 -67.22
CA ARG A 206 -3.06 -24.75 -66.75
C ARG A 206 -3.45 -24.23 -65.37
N GLU A 207 -4.73 -23.96 -65.18
CA GLU A 207 -5.26 -23.47 -63.90
C GLU A 207 -5.13 -24.53 -62.78
N SER A 208 -5.39 -25.81 -63.08
CA SER A 208 -5.14 -26.93 -62.16
C SER A 208 -3.66 -26.99 -61.74
N SER A 209 -2.73 -26.80 -62.68
CA SER A 209 -1.30 -26.78 -62.40
C SER A 209 -0.90 -25.62 -61.48
N ARG A 210 -1.51 -24.44 -61.68
CA ARG A 210 -1.30 -23.26 -60.83
C ARG A 210 -1.76 -23.52 -59.39
N HIS A 211 -2.96 -24.07 -59.21
CA HIS A 211 -3.45 -24.44 -57.89
C HIS A 211 -2.56 -25.49 -57.21
N ARG A 212 -2.00 -26.44 -57.97
CA ARG A 212 -1.05 -27.43 -57.44
C ARG A 212 0.27 -26.81 -56.98
N GLU A 213 0.77 -25.82 -57.69
CA GLU A 213 1.96 -25.06 -57.28
C GLU A 213 1.71 -24.26 -55.98
N GLN A 214 0.53 -23.67 -55.87
CA GLN A 214 0.11 -22.94 -54.66
C GLN A 214 -0.08 -23.88 -53.46
N GLU A 215 -0.65 -25.07 -53.67
CA GLU A 215 -0.72 -26.13 -52.64
C GLU A 215 0.69 -26.48 -52.12
N ILE A 216 1.62 -26.80 -53.03
CA ILE A 216 2.99 -27.18 -52.67
C ILE A 216 3.68 -26.05 -51.90
N THR A 217 3.53 -24.82 -52.37
CA THR A 217 4.10 -23.63 -51.73
C THR A 217 3.56 -23.44 -50.32
N ASN A 218 2.24 -23.53 -50.14
CA ASN A 218 1.60 -23.39 -48.83
C ASN A 218 1.99 -24.53 -47.88
N ARG A 219 2.05 -25.78 -48.38
CA ARG A 219 2.47 -26.94 -47.59
C ARG A 219 3.93 -26.81 -47.15
N LYS A 220 4.81 -26.32 -48.02
CA LYS A 220 6.20 -26.04 -47.69
C LYS A 220 6.30 -24.94 -46.63
N LYS A 221 5.59 -23.81 -46.79
CA LYS A 221 5.56 -22.74 -45.77
C LYS A 221 5.07 -23.25 -44.41
N GLY A 222 4.03 -24.08 -44.39
CA GLY A 222 3.54 -24.70 -43.16
C GLY A 222 4.59 -25.59 -42.49
N MET A 223 5.32 -26.39 -43.28
CA MET A 223 6.40 -27.26 -42.80
C MET A 223 7.61 -26.45 -42.32
N ASP A 224 8.03 -25.43 -43.08
CA ASP A 224 9.14 -24.55 -42.71
C ASP A 224 8.83 -23.85 -41.37
N LEU A 225 7.63 -23.29 -41.21
CA LEU A 225 7.20 -22.68 -39.96
C LEU A 225 7.11 -23.65 -38.78
N ALA A 226 6.70 -24.90 -39.02
CA ALA A 226 6.66 -25.94 -38.00
C ALA A 226 8.06 -26.45 -37.60
N THR A 227 9.05 -26.33 -38.49
CA THR A 227 10.41 -26.86 -38.28
C THR A 227 11.42 -25.82 -37.79
N ILE A 228 11.12 -24.52 -37.89
CA ILE A 228 11.99 -23.45 -37.38
C ILE A 228 12.37 -23.66 -35.90
N ASP A 229 11.44 -24.07 -35.04
CA ASP A 229 11.72 -24.26 -33.60
C ASP A 229 12.77 -25.34 -33.31
N PRO A 230 12.66 -26.58 -33.82
CA PRO A 230 13.71 -27.58 -33.64
C PRO A 230 15.04 -27.19 -34.31
N PHE A 231 15.02 -26.43 -35.41
CA PHE A 231 16.25 -25.86 -36.00
C PHE A 231 16.90 -24.81 -35.08
N LEU A 232 16.12 -23.89 -34.49
CA LEU A 232 16.62 -22.90 -33.54
C LEU A 232 17.16 -23.53 -32.26
N LYS A 233 16.54 -24.60 -31.77
CA LYS A 233 17.00 -25.34 -30.58
C LYS A 233 18.25 -26.21 -30.82
N SER A 234 18.55 -26.56 -32.08
CA SER A 234 19.72 -27.39 -32.43
C SER A 234 20.96 -26.58 -32.82
N LEU A 235 20.83 -25.25 -32.92
CA LEU A 235 21.97 -24.36 -33.09
C LEU A 235 22.76 -24.28 -31.76
N PRO A 236 24.06 -24.65 -31.73
CA PRO A 236 24.89 -24.44 -30.55
C PRO A 236 24.94 -22.94 -30.24
N GLU A 237 24.80 -22.58 -28.96
CA GLU A 237 24.99 -21.20 -28.46
C GLU A 237 26.40 -20.71 -28.86
N SER A 238 26.51 -20.13 -30.05
CA SER A 238 27.76 -19.66 -30.60
C SER A 238 27.55 -18.30 -31.22
N LYS A 239 27.43 -17.32 -30.32
CA LYS A 239 28.19 -16.05 -30.31
C LYS A 239 27.46 -15.03 -29.46
N SER A 240 27.64 -15.17 -28.14
CA SER A 240 27.77 -14.00 -27.28
C SER A 240 29.05 -13.28 -27.72
N TYR A 241 28.89 -12.19 -28.49
CA TYR A 241 29.96 -11.21 -28.64
C TYR A 241 29.88 -10.29 -27.43
N ASN A 242 30.99 -10.24 -26.68
CA ASN A 242 31.26 -9.24 -25.65
C ASN A 242 31.05 -7.81 -26.15
#